data_AF-W7EBT1-F1
#
_entry.id   AF-W7EBT1-F1
#
_cell.length_a   1.000
_cell.length_b   1.000
_cell.length_c   1.000
_cell.angle_alpha   90.00
_cell.angle_beta   90.00
_cell.angle_gamma   90.00
#
_symmetry.space_group_name_H-M   'P 1'
#
loop_
_entity.id
_entity.type
_entity.pdbx_description
1 polymer ?
#
loop_
_entity_poly.entity_id
_entity_poly.type
_entity_poly.pdbx_seq_one_letter_code
_entity_poly.pdbx_strand_id
1 'polypeptide(L)'
;MIDESLFSKDASTGPRWPNLEILGVVFHPAHSNGSWYFHGPQGEGRNVMGFKVTDEHYPPYEKTELDEEMQYLHDERPNGNTDDGNSQYRITPDENRLRPLLKSFAEAAIHIPFLKSACLWSPLNWSNVEAPEIDFDKYTKKGRWSYVWGVCHNAPEEDNESKSSRRLNWVVGSWHLDPELHVLIQRIGDGKYGQDLDEECILGKGSENPLIEKYASDCFFSDELQRITFPY
;
A
#
# COMPACT_ATOMS: atom_id res chain seq x y z
N MET A 1 3.96 6.22 -8.59
CA MET A 1 4.66 5.31 -7.66
C MET A 1 5.47 6.18 -6.69
N ILE A 2 5.54 5.81 -5.42
CA ILE A 2 6.27 6.61 -4.40
C ILE A 2 7.50 5.85 -3.90
N ASP A 3 8.45 6.59 -3.34
CA ASP A 3 9.62 6.10 -2.61
C ASP A 3 9.94 7.05 -1.44
N GLU A 4 11.04 6.79 -0.71
CA GLU A 4 11.45 7.56 0.46
C GLU A 4 11.72 9.05 0.16
N SER A 5 11.93 9.42 -1.11
CA SER A 5 12.18 10.81 -1.51
C SER A 5 10.96 11.70 -1.28
N LEU A 6 9.75 11.13 -1.27
CA LEU A 6 8.50 11.85 -1.00
C LEU A 6 8.54 12.61 0.33
N PHE A 7 9.20 12.03 1.32
CA PHE A 7 9.27 12.56 2.69
C PHE A 7 10.64 13.18 3.02
N SER A 8 11.60 13.11 2.09
CA SER A 8 12.98 13.55 2.33
C SER A 8 13.07 15.04 2.59
N LYS A 9 13.75 15.44 3.68
CA LYS A 9 13.96 16.83 4.06
C LYS A 9 15.04 17.47 3.18
N ASP A 10 14.76 18.65 2.64
CA ASP A 10 15.82 19.63 2.43
C ASP A 10 16.14 20.25 3.79
N ALA A 11 17.29 19.89 4.37
CA ALA A 11 17.70 20.27 5.73
C ALA A 11 17.73 21.79 5.99
N SER A 12 17.59 22.62 4.95
CA SER A 12 17.67 24.08 4.98
C SER A 12 16.33 24.82 5.10
N THR A 13 15.20 24.14 4.99
CA THR A 13 13.87 24.77 5.03
C THR A 13 13.09 24.23 6.23
N GLY A 14 12.38 25.11 6.94
CA GLY A 14 11.59 24.78 8.12
C GLY A 14 10.55 23.66 7.92
N PRO A 15 9.66 23.40 8.89
CA PRO A 15 8.70 22.30 8.79
C PRO A 15 7.91 22.37 7.48
N ARG A 16 8.05 21.34 6.63
CA ARG A 16 7.53 21.30 5.25
C ARG A 16 6.02 21.49 5.15
N TRP A 17 5.33 21.17 6.25
CA TRP A 17 3.88 21.26 6.38
C TRP A 17 3.48 21.87 7.73
N PRO A 18 3.62 23.19 7.90
CA PRO A 18 3.50 23.83 9.21
C PRO A 18 2.06 23.88 9.74
N ASN A 19 1.05 23.60 8.91
CA ASN A 19 -0.38 23.64 9.29
C ASN A 19 -1.11 22.32 8.96
N LEU A 20 -0.38 21.27 8.59
CA LEU A 20 -1.02 20.01 8.18
C LEU A 20 -1.51 19.24 9.41
N GLU A 21 -2.80 18.93 9.43
CA GLU A 21 -3.42 18.14 10.50
C GLU A 21 -3.61 16.67 10.12
N ILE A 22 -3.80 16.36 8.83
CA ILE A 22 -4.07 15.00 8.37
C ILE A 22 -3.14 14.67 7.20
N LEU A 23 -2.34 13.62 7.36
CA LEU A 23 -1.47 13.08 6.32
C LEU A 23 -1.98 11.69 5.91
N GLY A 24 -2.56 11.56 4.73
CA GLY A 24 -2.96 10.27 4.16
C GLY A 24 -2.13 9.94 2.93
N VAL A 25 -1.39 8.84 2.97
CA VAL A 25 -0.59 8.37 1.84
C VAL A 25 -1.01 6.96 1.48
N VAL A 26 -1.59 6.85 0.29
CA VAL A 26 -1.90 5.57 -0.35
C VAL A 26 -0.84 5.34 -1.41
N PHE A 27 -0.20 4.18 -1.39
CA PHE A 27 0.79 3.83 -2.41
C PHE A 27 0.42 2.58 -3.18
N HIS A 28 0.81 2.61 -4.46
CA HIS A 28 0.77 1.42 -5.29
C HIS A 28 1.94 0.49 -4.88
N PRO A 29 1.72 -0.84 -4.79
CA PRO A 29 2.73 -1.78 -4.31
C PRO A 29 3.95 -1.93 -5.23
N ALA A 30 3.92 -1.37 -6.44
CA ALA A 30 5.08 -1.24 -7.31
C ALA A 30 5.91 0.02 -6.99
N HIS A 31 7.22 -0.16 -7.00
CA HIS A 31 8.24 0.84 -6.75
C HIS A 31 8.66 1.54 -8.06
N SER A 32 9.15 2.78 -7.98
CA SER A 32 9.52 3.64 -9.13
C SER A 32 10.52 3.01 -10.10
N ASN A 33 11.42 2.16 -9.62
CA ASN A 33 12.38 1.37 -10.42
C ASN A 33 11.79 0.07 -11.04
N GLY A 34 10.47 -0.13 -10.96
CA GLY A 34 9.76 -1.29 -11.48
C GLY A 34 9.88 -2.57 -10.63
N SER A 35 10.52 -2.48 -9.45
CA SER A 35 10.46 -3.53 -8.44
C SER A 35 9.18 -3.41 -7.59
N TRP A 36 9.01 -4.27 -6.58
CA TRP A 36 7.80 -4.32 -5.76
C TRP A 36 8.14 -4.20 -4.27
N TYR A 37 7.30 -3.49 -3.53
CA TYR A 37 7.35 -3.44 -2.07
C TYR A 37 6.91 -4.75 -1.40
N PHE A 38 6.26 -5.63 -2.16
CA PHE A 38 5.74 -6.90 -1.68
C PHE A 38 6.10 -8.05 -2.64
N HIS A 39 6.45 -9.19 -2.07
CA HIS A 39 6.80 -10.43 -2.76
C HIS A 39 5.70 -11.47 -2.62
N GLY A 40 5.74 -12.45 -3.52
CA GLY A 40 5.01 -13.69 -3.34
C GLY A 40 5.47 -14.45 -2.08
N PRO A 41 4.60 -15.31 -1.48
CA PRO A 41 4.93 -16.04 -0.25
C PRO A 41 6.13 -16.98 -0.41
N GLN A 42 6.44 -17.42 -1.63
CA GLN A 42 7.59 -18.27 -1.93
C GLN A 42 8.80 -17.45 -2.43
N GLY A 43 8.70 -16.12 -2.43
CA GLY A 43 9.74 -15.21 -2.90
C GLY A 43 9.61 -14.80 -4.36
N GLU A 44 8.46 -15.03 -4.98
CA GLU A 44 8.14 -14.56 -6.31
C GLU A 44 8.26 -13.03 -6.37
N GLY A 45 8.86 -12.50 -7.43
CA GLY A 45 9.06 -11.06 -7.58
C GLY A 45 10.27 -10.48 -6.84
N ARG A 46 11.05 -11.26 -6.07
CA ARG A 46 12.24 -10.76 -5.35
C ARG A 46 13.29 -10.12 -6.28
N ASN A 47 13.57 -10.78 -7.40
CA ASN A 47 14.61 -10.38 -8.35
C ASN A 47 14.05 -9.67 -9.60
N VAL A 48 12.78 -9.28 -9.59
CA VAL A 48 12.18 -8.60 -10.73
C VAL A 48 12.55 -7.12 -10.67
N MET A 49 13.25 -6.67 -11.70
CA MET A 49 13.55 -5.26 -11.94
C MET A 49 12.71 -4.78 -13.11
N GLY A 50 12.33 -3.50 -13.08
CA GLY A 50 11.71 -2.86 -14.24
C GLY A 50 12.65 -2.93 -15.44
N PHE A 51 12.07 -3.05 -16.63
CA PHE A 51 12.80 -2.86 -17.88
C PHE A 51 12.63 -1.42 -18.35
N LYS A 52 13.59 -0.93 -19.12
CA LYS A 52 13.49 0.40 -19.73
C LYS A 52 12.46 0.33 -20.85
N VAL A 53 11.36 1.06 -20.69
CA VAL A 53 10.41 1.28 -21.78
C VAL A 53 11.10 2.14 -22.85
N THR A 54 11.09 1.63 -24.08
CA THR A 54 11.57 2.31 -25.29
C THR A 54 10.40 2.55 -26.23
N ASP A 55 10.59 3.33 -27.30
CA ASP A 55 9.56 3.61 -28.29
C ASP A 55 8.98 2.33 -28.92
N GLU A 56 9.76 1.25 -28.98
CA GLU A 56 9.34 -0.06 -29.49
C GLU A 56 8.29 -0.76 -28.60
N HIS A 57 8.13 -0.32 -27.35
CA HIS A 57 7.15 -0.88 -26.41
C HIS A 57 5.79 -0.17 -26.47
N TYR A 58 5.69 0.95 -27.18
CA TYR A 58 4.41 1.58 -27.43
C TYR A 58 3.79 0.98 -28.69
N PRO A 59 2.48 0.70 -28.68
CA PRO A 59 1.80 0.26 -29.89
C PRO A 59 1.95 1.35 -30.97
N PRO A 60 2.08 0.97 -32.24
CA PRO A 60 2.12 1.93 -33.33
C PRO A 60 0.83 2.76 -33.36
N TYR A 61 0.92 3.99 -33.88
CA TYR A 61 -0.24 4.88 -33.99
C TYR A 61 -1.29 4.40 -35.02
N GLU A 62 -0.88 3.54 -35.94
CA GLU A 62 -1.73 2.97 -36.96
C GLU A 62 -2.33 1.66 -36.46
N LYS A 63 -3.59 1.41 -36.82
CA LYS A 63 -4.25 0.15 -36.53
C LYS A 63 -3.51 -0.99 -37.23
N THR A 64 -3.16 -2.00 -36.47
CA THR A 64 -2.46 -3.21 -36.91
C THR A 64 -3.41 -4.40 -36.99
N GLU A 65 -2.97 -5.47 -37.66
CA GLU A 65 -3.67 -6.76 -37.64
C GLU A 65 -3.82 -7.32 -36.21
N LEU A 66 -2.85 -7.04 -35.34
CA LEU A 66 -2.91 -7.41 -33.91
C LEU A 66 -4.06 -6.68 -33.20
N ASP A 67 -4.31 -5.41 -33.52
CA ASP A 67 -5.45 -4.67 -32.93
C ASP A 67 -6.79 -5.29 -33.36
N GLU A 68 -6.88 -5.82 -34.59
CA GLU A 68 -8.07 -6.53 -35.07
C GLU A 68 -8.27 -7.88 -34.38
N GLU A 69 -7.18 -8.64 -34.17
CA GLU A 69 -7.19 -9.89 -33.43
C GLU A 69 -7.58 -9.67 -31.96
N MET A 70 -7.00 -8.67 -31.29
CA MET A 70 -7.32 -8.32 -29.90
C MET A 70 -8.77 -7.84 -29.76
N GLN A 71 -9.27 -7.05 -30.71
CA GLN A 71 -10.67 -6.64 -30.76
C GLN A 71 -11.60 -7.84 -30.95
N TYR A 72 -11.25 -8.77 -31.84
CA TYR A 72 -12.02 -10.01 -32.06
C TYR A 72 -12.06 -10.88 -30.81
N LEU A 73 -10.93 -11.08 -30.12
CA LEU A 73 -10.85 -11.83 -28.88
C LEU A 73 -11.68 -11.17 -27.76
N HIS A 74 -11.66 -9.84 -27.68
CA HIS A 74 -12.50 -9.07 -26.77
C HIS A 74 -13.99 -9.27 -27.09
N ASP A 75 -14.38 -9.22 -28.36
CA ASP A 75 -15.77 -9.31 -28.80
C ASP A 75 -16.33 -10.74 -28.74
N GLU A 76 -15.50 -11.78 -28.91
CA GLU A 76 -15.90 -13.19 -28.70
C GLU A 76 -16.07 -13.54 -27.22
N ARG A 77 -15.44 -12.79 -26.32
CA ARG A 77 -15.55 -12.94 -24.87
C ARG A 77 -16.10 -11.66 -24.23
N PRO A 78 -17.34 -11.23 -24.55
CA PRO A 78 -17.90 -9.97 -24.05
C PRO A 78 -18.08 -9.96 -22.52
N ASN A 79 -18.15 -11.16 -21.91
CA ASN A 79 -18.14 -11.41 -20.47
C ASN A 79 -17.02 -12.39 -20.06
N GLY A 80 -16.02 -12.62 -20.91
CA GLY A 80 -14.83 -13.30 -20.44
C GLY A 80 -14.26 -12.42 -19.36
N ASN A 81 -14.24 -12.93 -18.13
CA ASN A 81 -13.47 -12.32 -17.07
C ASN A 81 -12.07 -12.04 -17.65
N THR A 82 -11.79 -10.78 -18.01
CA THR A 82 -10.42 -10.28 -18.25
C THR A 82 -9.54 -10.52 -17.01
N ASP A 83 -10.21 -10.85 -15.92
CA ASP A 83 -9.81 -11.57 -14.74
C ASP A 83 -9.37 -13.05 -14.91
N ASP A 84 -8.93 -13.47 -16.10
CA ASP A 84 -7.87 -14.49 -16.25
C ASP A 84 -6.53 -13.96 -15.68
N GLY A 85 -6.57 -13.03 -14.74
CA GLY A 85 -6.27 -13.39 -13.36
C GLY A 85 -4.83 -13.85 -13.14
N ASN A 86 -3.87 -13.20 -13.80
CA ASN A 86 -2.45 -13.24 -13.44
C ASN A 86 -2.33 -13.45 -11.95
N SER A 87 -1.79 -14.58 -11.53
CA SER A 87 -1.89 -14.93 -10.14
C SER A 87 -1.20 -13.88 -9.27
N GLN A 88 -1.96 -13.32 -8.34
CA GLN A 88 -1.54 -12.19 -7.52
C GLN A 88 -1.14 -12.74 -6.16
N TYR A 89 0.16 -12.79 -5.91
CA TYR A 89 0.69 -13.37 -4.68
C TYR A 89 1.42 -12.35 -3.80
N ARG A 90 1.49 -11.08 -4.21
CA ARG A 90 2.42 -10.09 -3.63
C ARG A 90 1.89 -9.53 -2.31
N ILE A 91 1.98 -10.32 -1.24
CA ILE A 91 1.51 -9.99 0.11
C ILE A 91 2.62 -9.99 1.17
N THR A 92 3.81 -10.47 0.84
CA THR A 92 4.94 -10.54 1.79
C THR A 92 5.78 -9.26 1.72
N PRO A 93 5.88 -8.46 2.80
CA PRO A 93 6.66 -7.22 2.81
C PRO A 93 8.13 -7.43 2.43
N ASP A 94 8.67 -6.56 1.56
CA ASP A 94 10.11 -6.44 1.32
C ASP A 94 10.72 -5.40 2.28
N GLU A 95 11.42 -5.88 3.30
CA GLU A 95 12.02 -5.04 4.32
C GLU A 95 13.01 -4.02 3.75
N ASN A 96 13.79 -4.39 2.72
CA ASN A 96 14.81 -3.50 2.16
C ASN A 96 14.21 -2.25 1.49
N ARG A 97 12.96 -2.37 1.01
CA ARG A 97 12.25 -1.29 0.31
C ARG A 97 11.25 -0.58 1.21
N LEU A 98 10.53 -1.31 2.05
CA LEU A 98 9.53 -0.72 2.95
C LEU A 98 10.17 0.01 4.13
N ARG A 99 11.31 -0.46 4.65
CA ARG A 99 11.97 0.17 5.80
C ARG A 99 12.38 1.63 5.51
N PRO A 100 13.06 1.95 4.40
CA PRO A 100 13.36 3.34 4.04
C PRO A 100 12.10 4.22 3.91
N LEU A 101 11.06 3.70 3.26
CA LEU A 101 9.80 4.43 3.07
C LEU A 101 9.13 4.75 4.42
N LEU A 102 8.98 3.75 5.28
CA LEU A 102 8.39 3.91 6.62
C LEU A 102 9.21 4.83 7.52
N LYS A 103 10.54 4.70 7.46
CA LYS A 103 11.46 5.56 8.21
C LYS A 103 11.27 7.02 7.82
N SER A 104 11.31 7.32 6.52
CA SER A 104 11.17 8.69 6.04
C SER A 104 9.77 9.25 6.32
N PHE A 105 8.72 8.42 6.21
CA PHE A 105 7.37 8.79 6.63
C PHE A 105 7.32 9.20 8.11
N ALA A 106 7.87 8.37 9.00
CA ALA A 106 7.89 8.63 10.44
C ALA A 106 8.69 9.89 10.77
N GLU A 107 9.90 10.01 10.20
CA GLU A 107 10.75 11.20 10.36
C GLU A 107 10.03 12.46 9.91
N ALA A 108 9.27 12.41 8.82
CA ALA A 108 8.52 13.56 8.36
C ALA A 108 7.33 13.86 9.28
N ALA A 109 6.53 12.85 9.65
CA ALA A 109 5.36 12.98 10.49
C ALA A 109 5.67 13.54 11.89
N ILE A 110 6.79 13.14 12.51
CA ILE A 110 7.24 13.66 13.81
C ILE A 110 7.42 15.19 13.79
N HIS A 111 7.79 15.76 12.64
CA HIS A 111 8.09 17.19 12.53
C HIS A 111 6.88 18.03 12.06
N ILE A 112 5.68 17.45 11.97
CA ILE A 112 4.45 18.14 11.59
C ILE A 112 3.76 18.63 12.87
N PRO A 113 3.74 19.94 13.16
CA PRO A 113 3.36 20.45 14.49
C PRO A 113 1.87 20.31 14.82
N PHE A 114 0.98 20.31 13.83
CA PHE A 114 -0.46 20.21 14.05
C PHE A 114 -1.05 18.85 13.68
N LEU A 115 -0.19 17.84 13.46
CA LEU A 115 -0.62 16.52 13.02
C LEU A 115 -1.59 15.88 14.01
N LYS A 116 -2.80 15.61 13.57
CA LYS A 116 -3.84 14.85 14.27
C LYS A 116 -3.93 13.41 13.76
N SER A 117 -3.64 13.16 12.49
CA SER A 117 -3.69 11.82 11.91
C SER A 117 -2.63 11.65 10.82
N ALA A 118 -1.95 10.51 10.81
CA ALA A 118 -1.00 10.16 9.75
C ALA A 118 -1.13 8.69 9.39
N CYS A 119 -1.37 8.39 8.12
CA CYS A 119 -1.53 7.05 7.59
C CYS A 119 -0.66 6.84 6.35
N LEU A 120 0.06 5.73 6.33
CA LEU A 120 0.77 5.23 5.15
C LEU A 120 0.34 3.79 4.90
N TRP A 121 -0.29 3.52 3.77
CA TRP A 121 -0.84 2.20 3.47
C TRP A 121 -0.92 1.90 1.97
N SER A 122 -1.04 0.61 1.64
CA SER A 122 -1.17 0.07 0.29
C SER A 122 -2.32 -0.93 0.26
N PRO A 123 -3.21 -0.87 -0.74
CA PRO A 123 -4.08 -2.00 -1.05
C PRO A 123 -3.21 -3.14 -1.59
N LEU A 124 -3.53 -4.36 -1.18
CA LEU A 124 -2.92 -5.58 -1.66
C LEU A 124 -4.00 -6.49 -2.20
N ASN A 125 -3.69 -7.22 -3.27
CA ASN A 125 -4.62 -8.16 -3.85
C ASN A 125 -4.00 -9.56 -3.91
N TRP A 126 -4.83 -10.55 -3.64
CA TRP A 126 -4.52 -11.96 -3.71
C TRP A 126 -5.46 -12.66 -4.67
N SER A 127 -4.89 -13.43 -5.59
CA SER A 127 -5.62 -14.32 -6.48
C SER A 127 -4.77 -15.57 -6.67
N ASN A 128 -5.27 -16.71 -6.19
CA ASN A 128 -4.67 -18.02 -6.41
C ASN A 128 -5.48 -18.88 -7.39
N VAL A 129 -6.25 -18.24 -8.27
CA VAL A 129 -7.17 -18.90 -9.20
C VAL A 129 -6.43 -19.87 -10.14
N GLU A 130 -5.18 -19.56 -10.50
CA GLU A 130 -4.34 -20.39 -11.39
C GLU A 130 -3.11 -21.01 -10.70
N ALA A 131 -3.00 -20.91 -9.38
CA ALA A 131 -1.84 -21.44 -8.67
C ALA A 131 -1.84 -22.98 -8.66
N PRO A 132 -0.73 -23.67 -8.99
CA PRO A 132 -0.60 -25.09 -8.69
C PRO A 132 -0.75 -25.32 -7.18
N GLU A 133 -1.03 -26.57 -6.77
CA GLU A 133 -1.24 -27.03 -5.39
C GLU A 133 -0.10 -26.66 -4.43
N ILE A 134 -0.02 -25.38 -4.07
CA ILE A 134 0.76 -24.86 -2.97
C ILE A 134 -0.16 -24.95 -1.75
N ASP A 135 0.39 -25.42 -0.64
CA ASP A 135 -0.32 -25.47 0.64
C ASP A 135 -0.58 -24.04 1.14
N PHE A 136 -1.64 -23.44 0.62
CA PHE A 136 -2.10 -22.10 0.94
C PHE A 136 -2.92 -22.06 2.23
N ASP A 137 -3.22 -23.20 2.88
CA ASP A 137 -3.94 -23.20 4.16
C ASP A 137 -3.18 -22.42 5.24
N LYS A 138 -1.87 -22.23 5.06
CA LYS A 138 -1.03 -21.35 5.90
C LYS A 138 -1.30 -19.85 5.68
N TYR A 139 -1.78 -19.44 4.52
CA TYR A 139 -1.89 -18.03 4.12
C TYR A 139 -3.36 -17.61 3.90
N THR A 140 -4.14 -18.32 3.08
CA THR A 140 -5.59 -18.12 2.87
C THR A 140 -6.30 -19.21 2.06
N LYS A 141 -7.62 -19.33 2.28
CA LYS A 141 -8.54 -20.17 1.49
C LYS A 141 -8.52 -19.75 0.01
N LYS A 142 -8.75 -20.72 -0.90
CA LYS A 142 -8.92 -20.49 -2.35
C LYS A 142 -9.89 -19.35 -2.64
N GLY A 143 -9.52 -18.44 -3.56
CA GLY A 143 -10.37 -17.33 -4.01
C GLY A 143 -9.60 -16.02 -4.24
N ARG A 144 -10.35 -14.98 -4.57
CA ARG A 144 -9.83 -13.61 -4.70
C ARG A 144 -10.10 -12.81 -3.44
N TRP A 145 -9.07 -12.16 -2.92
CA TRP A 145 -9.13 -11.44 -1.65
C TRP A 145 -8.39 -10.11 -1.78
N SER A 146 -8.99 -9.05 -1.24
CA SER A 146 -8.31 -7.77 -1.07
C SER A 146 -7.87 -7.65 0.40
N TYR A 147 -6.63 -7.23 0.59
CA TYR A 147 -6.03 -6.93 1.88
C TYR A 147 -5.60 -5.47 1.88
N VAL A 148 -5.36 -4.96 3.07
CA VAL A 148 -4.67 -3.70 3.27
C VAL A 148 -3.39 -3.99 4.04
N TRP A 149 -2.34 -3.26 3.69
CA TRP A 149 -1.12 -3.23 4.47
C TRP A 149 -0.78 -1.78 4.82
N GLY A 150 -0.42 -1.49 6.06
CA GLY A 150 0.02 -0.15 6.43
C GLY A 150 0.06 0.15 7.92
N VAL A 151 0.33 1.42 8.22
CA VAL A 151 0.40 1.96 9.57
C VAL A 151 -0.37 3.29 9.65
N CYS A 152 -1.06 3.51 10.76
CA CYS A 152 -1.83 4.71 11.02
C CYS A 152 -1.66 5.21 12.45
N HIS A 153 -1.23 6.45 12.60
CA HIS A 153 -1.24 7.22 13.83
C HIS A 153 -2.48 8.11 13.91
N ASN A 154 -3.11 8.18 15.09
CA ASN A 154 -4.15 9.14 15.40
C ASN A 154 -3.91 9.78 16.78
N ALA A 155 -4.20 11.08 16.87
CA ALA A 155 -4.23 11.83 18.11
C ALA A 155 -5.36 11.33 19.04
N PRO A 156 -5.28 11.64 20.34
CA PRO A 156 -6.36 11.36 21.28
C PRO A 156 -7.69 11.98 20.82
N GLU A 157 -8.81 11.31 21.10
CA GLU A 157 -10.14 11.86 20.82
C GLU A 157 -10.49 12.88 21.92
N GLU A 158 -10.74 14.15 21.56
CA GLU A 158 -11.01 15.23 22.52
C GLU A 158 -12.29 15.01 23.35
N ASP A 159 -13.26 14.27 22.82
CA ASP A 159 -14.59 14.07 23.43
C ASP A 159 -14.78 12.71 24.13
N ASN A 160 -13.72 11.89 24.22
CA ASN A 160 -13.83 10.51 24.68
C ASN A 160 -12.87 10.24 25.84
N GLU A 161 -13.34 10.35 27.09
CA GLU A 161 -12.55 10.12 28.32
C GLU A 161 -11.86 8.74 28.33
N SER A 162 -12.38 7.77 27.56
CA SER A 162 -11.81 6.43 27.42
C SER A 162 -10.63 6.33 26.44
N LYS A 163 -10.34 7.38 25.66
CA LYS A 163 -9.31 7.41 24.60
C LYS A 163 -8.40 8.63 24.74
N SER A 164 -7.85 8.80 25.92
CA SER A 164 -6.94 9.88 26.27
C SER A 164 -5.51 9.70 25.71
N SER A 165 -5.17 8.52 25.21
CA SER A 165 -3.87 8.20 24.63
C SER A 165 -3.85 8.36 23.10
N ARG A 166 -2.65 8.60 22.56
CA ARG A 166 -2.41 8.49 21.11
C ARG A 166 -2.68 7.05 20.67
N ARG A 167 -3.06 6.85 19.40
CA ARG A 167 -3.32 5.53 18.84
C ARG A 167 -2.40 5.23 17.68
N LEU A 168 -1.91 4.00 17.62
CA LEU A 168 -1.12 3.48 16.52
C LEU A 168 -1.67 2.13 16.07
N ASN A 169 -2.19 2.09 14.85
CA ASN A 169 -2.78 0.91 14.26
C ASN A 169 -1.83 0.33 13.22
N TRP A 170 -1.52 -0.95 13.36
CA TRP A 170 -0.71 -1.71 12.42
C TRP A 170 -1.58 -2.70 11.67
N VAL A 171 -1.63 -2.58 10.36
CA VAL A 171 -2.23 -3.57 9.48
C VAL A 171 -1.10 -4.24 8.72
N VAL A 172 -0.31 -5.06 9.39
CA VAL A 172 0.89 -5.66 8.80
C VAL A 172 0.92 -7.19 8.86
N GLY A 173 -0.16 -7.80 9.35
CA GLY A 173 -0.28 -9.26 9.48
C GLY A 173 0.75 -9.82 10.45
N SER A 174 1.47 -10.86 10.04
CA SER A 174 2.56 -11.47 10.83
C SER A 174 3.93 -10.82 10.62
N TRP A 175 3.99 -9.68 9.93
CA TRP A 175 5.23 -8.96 9.74
C TRP A 175 5.68 -8.31 11.03
N HIS A 176 6.92 -8.55 11.42
CA HIS A 176 7.54 -7.95 12.59
C HIS A 176 8.41 -6.80 12.12
N LEU A 177 8.11 -5.60 12.60
CA LEU A 177 8.95 -4.44 12.33
C LEU A 177 10.28 -4.57 13.06
N ASP A 178 11.33 -4.11 12.39
CA ASP A 178 12.61 -3.80 13.02
C ASP A 178 12.38 -2.94 14.28
N PRO A 179 12.93 -3.31 15.46
CA PRO A 179 12.69 -2.59 16.72
C PRO A 179 13.02 -1.09 16.65
N GLU A 180 14.07 -0.72 15.89
CA GLU A 180 14.43 0.69 15.73
C GLU A 180 13.35 1.48 14.97
N LEU A 181 12.81 0.88 13.90
CA LEU A 181 11.74 1.47 13.11
C LEU A 181 10.43 1.54 13.90
N HIS A 182 10.13 0.50 14.68
CA HIS A 182 8.97 0.44 15.54
C HIS A 182 8.96 1.59 16.55
N VAL A 183 10.05 1.77 17.29
CA VAL A 183 10.25 2.89 18.23
C VAL A 183 10.16 4.24 17.52
N LEU A 184 10.72 4.36 16.32
CA LEU A 184 10.65 5.60 15.55
C LEU A 184 9.21 5.99 15.20
N ILE A 185 8.38 5.03 14.79
CA ILE A 185 6.98 5.29 14.43
C ILE A 185 6.14 5.61 15.69
N GLN A 186 6.43 4.98 16.83
CA GLN A 186 5.76 5.30 18.11
C GLN A 186 5.98 6.76 18.57
N ARG A 187 7.03 7.43 18.07
CA ARG A 187 7.30 8.84 18.36
C ARG A 187 6.41 9.82 17.60
N ILE A 188 5.62 9.38 16.63
CA ILE A 188 4.72 10.29 15.90
C ILE A 188 3.72 10.90 16.90
N GLY A 189 3.72 12.23 17.00
CA GLY A 189 2.84 13.00 17.89
C GLY A 189 3.27 13.04 19.37
N ASP A 190 4.39 12.44 19.76
CA ASP A 190 4.85 12.36 21.16
C ASP A 190 5.07 13.75 21.79
N GLY A 191 5.63 14.69 21.05
CA GLY A 191 5.93 16.04 21.52
C GLY A 191 4.70 16.90 21.76
N LYS A 192 3.54 16.56 21.18
CA LYS A 192 2.30 17.32 21.32
C LYS A 192 1.29 16.65 22.25
N TYR A 193 1.11 15.34 22.15
CA TYR A 193 0.06 14.61 22.87
C TYR A 193 0.60 13.74 24.01
N GLY A 194 1.90 13.81 24.30
CA GLY A 194 2.52 13.05 25.38
C GLY A 194 2.92 11.64 24.96
N GLN A 195 3.46 10.87 25.91
CA GLN A 195 4.04 9.55 25.62
C GLN A 195 3.01 8.42 25.64
N ASP A 196 1.84 8.62 26.24
CA ASP A 196 0.79 7.60 26.32
C ASP A 196 0.33 7.18 24.93
N LEU A 197 0.46 5.87 24.66
CA LEU A 197 0.21 5.27 23.36
C LEU A 197 -0.56 3.95 23.53
N ASP A 198 -1.66 3.85 22.81
CA ASP A 198 -2.43 2.62 22.59
C ASP A 198 -2.06 2.06 21.22
N GLU A 199 -1.60 0.81 21.19
CA GLU A 199 -1.05 0.17 20.01
C GLU A 199 -1.82 -1.11 19.68
N GLU A 200 -2.39 -1.15 18.48
CA GLU A 200 -3.21 -2.27 18.02
C GLU A 200 -2.66 -2.87 16.73
N CYS A 201 -2.40 -4.18 16.75
CA CYS A 201 -2.07 -4.96 15.57
C CYS A 201 -3.33 -5.63 15.02
N ILE A 202 -3.85 -5.07 13.94
CA ILE A 202 -5.07 -5.53 13.26
C ILE A 202 -4.66 -6.54 12.18
N LEU A 203 -5.28 -7.71 12.19
CA LEU A 203 -5.13 -8.67 11.09
C LEU A 203 -5.78 -8.09 9.83
N GLY A 204 -5.00 -7.94 8.75
CA GLY A 204 -5.42 -7.27 7.50
C GLY A 204 -6.46 -7.99 6.64
N LYS A 205 -7.33 -8.82 7.23
CA LYS A 205 -8.35 -9.60 6.51
C LYS A 205 -9.72 -8.90 6.53
N GLY A 206 -10.29 -8.67 5.34
CA GLY A 206 -11.73 -8.49 5.15
C GLY A 206 -12.32 -7.12 5.48
N SER A 207 -13.63 -6.99 5.27
CA SER A 207 -14.44 -5.77 5.41
C SER A 207 -14.51 -5.19 6.83
N GLU A 208 -13.97 -5.87 7.82
CA GLU A 208 -13.95 -5.43 9.23
C GLU A 208 -12.72 -4.57 9.56
N ASN A 209 -11.79 -4.40 8.62
CA ASN A 209 -10.64 -3.53 8.84
C ASN A 209 -11.06 -2.06 8.65
N PRO A 210 -10.89 -1.18 9.65
CA PRO A 210 -11.30 0.23 9.53
C PRO A 210 -10.54 0.99 8.43
N LEU A 211 -9.36 0.52 8.01
CA LEU A 211 -8.68 1.06 6.81
C LEU A 211 -9.31 0.57 5.51
N ILE A 212 -9.90 -0.63 5.50
CA ILE A 212 -10.69 -1.14 4.36
C ILE A 212 -12.04 -0.43 4.29
N GLU A 213 -12.68 -0.15 5.43
CA GLU A 213 -13.93 0.61 5.46
C GLU A 213 -13.70 2.07 5.01
N LYS A 214 -12.64 2.72 5.52
CA LYS A 214 -12.22 4.05 5.05
C LYS A 214 -11.85 4.05 3.56
N TYR A 215 -11.17 3.00 3.09
CA TYR A 215 -10.88 2.81 1.66
C TYR A 215 -12.17 2.66 0.84
N ALA A 216 -13.12 1.84 1.31
CA ALA A 216 -14.38 1.60 0.64
C ALA A 216 -15.33 2.81 0.66
N SER A 217 -15.28 3.64 1.70
CA SER A 217 -16.06 4.89 1.79
C SER A 217 -15.45 6.03 0.98
N ASP A 218 -14.12 6.10 0.90
CA ASP A 218 -13.37 7.10 0.13
C ASP A 218 -13.25 6.72 -1.37
N CYS A 219 -13.90 5.63 -1.82
CA CYS A 219 -14.04 5.21 -3.22
C CYS A 219 -14.90 6.19 -4.05
N PHE A 220 -14.43 7.43 -4.18
CA PHE A 220 -14.64 8.28 -5.35
C PHE A 220 -13.55 8.03 -6.43
N PHE A 221 -12.69 7.03 -6.25
CA PHE A 221 -11.55 6.71 -7.11
C PHE A 221 -11.51 5.26 -7.64
N SER A 222 -12.59 4.47 -7.50
CA SER A 222 -12.58 3.02 -7.78
C SER A 222 -12.31 2.66 -9.24
N ASP A 223 -12.81 3.46 -10.19
CA ASP A 223 -12.70 3.09 -11.61
C ASP A 223 -11.36 3.49 -12.22
N GLU A 224 -10.73 4.55 -11.71
CA GLU A 224 -9.51 5.11 -12.27
C GLU A 224 -8.25 4.43 -11.72
N LEU A 225 -8.25 4.02 -10.44
CA LEU A 225 -7.13 3.24 -9.88
C LEU A 225 -7.12 1.80 -10.38
N GLN A 226 -8.27 1.16 -10.66
CA GLN A 226 -8.27 -0.14 -11.34
C GLN A 226 -7.63 -0.05 -12.73
N ARG A 227 -7.88 1.04 -13.48
CA ARG A 227 -7.26 1.32 -14.78
C ARG A 227 -5.76 1.64 -14.70
N ILE A 228 -5.31 2.32 -13.65
CA ILE A 228 -3.89 2.70 -13.47
C ILE A 228 -3.05 1.53 -12.92
N THR A 229 -3.65 0.65 -12.11
CA THR A 229 -2.97 -0.52 -11.53
C THR A 229 -2.73 -1.60 -12.58
N PHE A 230 -3.57 -1.65 -13.62
CA PHE A 230 -3.50 -2.61 -14.72
C PHE A 230 -3.84 -1.91 -16.04
N PRO A 231 -2.90 -1.18 -16.67
CA PRO A 231 -3.08 -0.80 -18.07
C PRO A 231 -3.10 -2.09 -18.91
N TYR A 232 -4.14 -2.17 -19.74
CA TYR A 232 -4.45 -3.11 -20.82
C TYR A 232 -3.34 -4.07 -21.26
#